data_AF-A0A9Q3HRU8-F1
#
_entry.id   AF-A0A9Q3HRU8-F1
#
_cell.length_a   1.000
_cell.length_b   1.000
_cell.length_c   1.000
_cell.angle_alpha   90.00
_cell.angle_beta   90.00
_cell.angle_gamma   90.00
#
_symmetry.space_group_name_H-M   'P 1'
#
loop_
_entity.id
_entity.type
_entity.pdbx_description
1 polymer ?
#
loop_
_entity_poly.entity_id
_entity_poly.type
_entity_poly.pdbx_seq_one_letter_code
_entity_poly.pdbx_strand_id
1 'polypeptide(L)'
;MDWVTALPPEGYRSFNACLVSVERYSKTPLLLPYHKDDTAIDTARMIWNKFINHTGLFQNIISDRNPQFTSELLINLNNMFGTKLSFSKAYHPQTDGLVERMIQNLEEMIITFCAYGLGVKDSYGFTHDWCTLIPSLELE
;
A
#
# COMPACT_ATOMS: atom_id res chain seq x y z
N MET A 1 1.10 -7.07 1.83
CA MET A 1 1.01 -5.60 1.95
C MET A 1 1.78 -5.15 3.17
N ASP A 2 2.33 -3.94 3.08
CA ASP A 2 3.17 -3.33 4.12
C ASP A 2 3.03 -1.79 4.08
N TRP A 3 3.47 -1.13 5.15
CA TRP A 3 3.33 0.31 5.34
C TRP A 3 4.68 1.03 5.26
N VAL A 4 4.79 1.96 4.31
CA VAL A 4 5.85 2.97 4.33
C VAL A 4 5.35 4.16 5.15
N THR A 5 6.06 4.50 6.23
CA THR A 5 5.67 5.58 7.14
C THR A 5 6.77 6.64 7.24
N ALA A 6 6.44 7.80 7.83
CA ALA A 6 7.35 8.92 8.00
C ALA A 6 7.86 9.52 6.68
N LEU A 7 6.99 9.53 5.66
CA LEU A 7 7.23 10.24 4.41
C LEU A 7 7.02 11.76 4.62
N PRO A 8 7.70 12.61 3.82
CA PRO A 8 7.37 14.03 3.75
C PRO A 8 5.86 14.21 3.46
N PRO A 9 5.17 15.14 4.17
CA PRO A 9 3.76 15.39 3.93
C PRO A 9 3.53 16.01 2.54
N GLU A 10 2.95 15.26 1.62
CA GLU A 10 2.78 15.68 0.22
C GLU A 10 1.38 15.37 -0.33
N GLY A 11 1.10 15.82 -1.55
CA GLY A 11 -0.20 15.66 -2.21
C GLY A 11 -1.32 16.54 -1.64
N TYR A 12 -2.50 16.44 -2.25
CA TYR A 12 -3.64 17.32 -1.97
C TYR A 12 -4.21 17.26 -0.53
N ARG A 13 -3.86 16.22 0.25
CA ARG A 13 -4.24 16.08 1.67
C ARG A 13 -3.03 16.00 2.62
N SER A 14 -1.82 16.30 2.15
CA SER A 14 -0.60 16.22 2.97
C SER A 14 -0.42 14.83 3.59
N PHE A 15 -0.45 13.79 2.76
CA PHE A 15 -0.23 12.40 3.18
C PHE A 15 1.21 12.20 3.61
N ASN A 16 1.42 11.45 4.70
CA ASN A 16 2.74 11.23 5.31
C ASN A 16 3.12 9.75 5.40
N ALA A 17 2.34 8.89 4.75
CA ALA A 17 2.56 7.45 4.71
C ALA A 17 1.87 6.84 3.48
N CYS A 18 2.31 5.65 3.06
CA CYS A 18 1.75 4.91 1.94
C CYS A 18 1.54 3.43 2.31
N LEU A 19 0.39 2.86 1.98
CA LEU A 19 0.21 1.41 1.89
C LEU A 19 0.83 0.93 0.58
N VAL A 20 1.68 -0.08 0.66
CA VAL A 20 2.22 -0.77 -0.51
C VAL A 20 1.67 -2.18 -0.54
N SER A 21 0.98 -2.52 -1.61
CA SER A 21 0.41 -3.84 -1.85
C SER A 21 0.63 -4.24 -3.29
N VAL A 22 0.60 -5.55 -3.54
CA VAL A 22 0.71 -6.12 -4.88
C VAL A 22 -0.32 -7.23 -4.98
N GLU A 23 -1.14 -7.18 -6.03
CA GLU A 23 -2.09 -8.24 -6.32
C GLU A 23 -1.34 -9.48 -6.84
N ARG A 24 -1.57 -10.64 -6.22
CA ARG A 24 -0.71 -11.81 -6.40
C ARG A 24 -0.81 -12.43 -7.79
N TYR A 25 -1.95 -12.36 -8.47
CA TYR A 25 -2.16 -13.01 -9.77
C TYR A 25 -1.59 -12.19 -10.93
N SER A 26 -2.06 -10.96 -11.09
CA SER A 26 -1.66 -9.99 -12.11
C SER A 26 -0.29 -9.35 -11.85
N LYS A 27 0.21 -9.43 -10.61
CA LYS A 27 1.40 -8.70 -10.13
C LYS A 27 1.23 -7.19 -10.16
N THR A 28 0.00 -6.68 -10.27
CA THR A 28 -0.25 -5.24 -10.29
C THR A 28 0.00 -4.62 -8.91
N PRO A 29 0.85 -3.57 -8.83
CA PRO A 29 1.00 -2.76 -7.63
C PRO A 29 -0.28 -2.01 -7.30
N LEU A 30 -0.58 -1.91 -6.01
CA LEU A 30 -1.66 -1.12 -5.47
C LEU A 30 -1.09 -0.26 -4.35
N LEU A 31 -0.93 1.03 -4.63
CA LEU A 31 -0.39 2.00 -3.70
C LEU A 31 -1.50 2.96 -3.26
N LEU A 32 -1.51 3.26 -1.97
CA LEU A 32 -2.53 4.10 -1.35
C LEU A 32 -1.88 5.06 -0.35
N PRO A 33 -1.79 6.37 -0.69
CA PRO A 33 -1.43 7.40 0.27
C PRO A 33 -2.42 7.44 1.42
N TYR A 34 -1.93 7.66 2.63
CA TYR A 34 -2.75 7.79 3.83
C TYR A 34 -2.02 8.61 4.90
N HIS A 35 -2.66 8.84 6.03
CA HIS A 35 -2.04 9.46 7.20
C HIS A 35 -1.69 8.39 8.24
N LYS A 36 -0.45 8.40 8.73
CA LYS A 36 0.00 7.47 9.78
C LYS A 36 -0.94 7.43 11.00
N ASP A 37 -1.56 8.55 11.30
CA ASP A 37 -2.45 8.74 12.46
C ASP A 37 -3.95 8.52 12.10
N ASP A 38 -4.25 8.01 10.90
CA ASP A 38 -5.61 7.63 10.50
C ASP A 38 -6.19 6.59 11.46
N THR A 39 -7.49 6.71 11.72
CA THR A 39 -8.20 5.73 12.54
C THR A 39 -8.32 4.41 11.79
N ALA A 40 -8.51 3.30 12.52
CA ALA A 40 -8.76 1.99 11.90
C ALA A 40 -9.97 2.00 10.93
N ILE A 41 -10.98 2.85 11.19
CA ILE A 41 -12.14 3.01 10.30
C ILE A 41 -11.72 3.66 8.98
N ASP A 42 -10.93 4.72 9.05
CA ASP A 42 -10.47 5.45 7.87
C ASP A 42 -9.54 4.58 7.03
N THR A 43 -8.60 3.89 7.67
CA THR A 43 -7.73 2.89 7.03
C THR A 43 -8.55 1.81 6.32
N ALA A 44 -9.52 1.20 7.01
CA ALA A 44 -10.35 0.16 6.41
C ALA A 44 -11.15 0.67 5.22
N ARG A 45 -11.76 1.86 5.33
CA ARG A 45 -12.51 2.47 4.24
C ARG A 45 -11.63 2.71 3.02
N MET A 46 -10.42 3.23 3.22
CA MET A 46 -9.50 3.53 2.12
C MET A 46 -8.99 2.26 1.44
N ILE A 47 -8.56 1.26 2.22
CA ILE A 47 -8.12 -0.05 1.70
C ILE A 47 -9.23 -0.67 0.86
N TRP A 48 -10.44 -0.78 1.42
CA TRP A 48 -11.55 -1.44 0.75
C TRP A 48 -11.99 -0.70 -0.50
N ASN A 49 -12.07 0.62 -0.46
CA ASN A 49 -12.39 1.42 -1.65
C ASN A 49 -11.36 1.24 -2.76
N LYS A 50 -10.05 1.27 -2.44
CA LYS A 50 -9.00 1.10 -3.46
C LYS A 50 -9.03 -0.33 -4.03
N PHE A 51 -9.10 -1.33 -3.16
CA PHE A 51 -8.94 -2.73 -3.54
C PHE A 51 -10.15 -3.30 -4.27
N ILE A 52 -11.38 -3.05 -3.77
CA ILE A 52 -12.61 -3.48 -4.46
C ILE A 52 -12.68 -2.87 -5.85
N ASN A 53 -12.45 -1.56 -5.97
CA ASN A 53 -12.60 -0.87 -7.25
C ASN A 53 -11.59 -1.35 -8.29
N HIS A 54 -10.40 -1.78 -7.87
CA HIS A 54 -9.36 -2.24 -8.79
C HIS A 54 -9.48 -3.74 -9.13
N THR A 55 -9.78 -4.58 -8.15
CA THR A 55 -9.61 -6.05 -8.27
C THR A 55 -10.86 -6.85 -7.94
N GLY A 56 -11.91 -6.19 -7.43
CA GLY A 56 -13.06 -6.86 -6.85
C GLY A 56 -12.78 -7.40 -5.44
N LEU A 57 -13.50 -8.45 -5.04
CA LEU A 57 -13.32 -9.07 -3.73
C LEU A 57 -12.13 -10.03 -3.74
N PHE A 58 -11.19 -9.82 -2.82
CA PHE A 58 -10.09 -10.75 -2.61
C PHE A 58 -10.54 -11.99 -1.82
N GLN A 59 -10.02 -13.16 -2.19
CA GLN A 59 -10.21 -14.38 -1.41
C GLN A 59 -9.31 -14.41 -0.18
N ASN A 60 -8.09 -13.90 -0.29
CA ASN A 60 -7.11 -13.88 0.79
C ASN A 60 -6.25 -12.62 0.68
N ILE A 61 -6.04 -11.98 1.83
CA ILE A 61 -5.17 -10.83 1.99
C ILE A 61 -4.03 -11.25 2.92
N ILE A 62 -2.79 -10.98 2.52
CA ILE A 62 -1.60 -11.26 3.31
C ILE A 62 -0.97 -9.95 3.76
N SER A 63 -0.88 -9.73 5.07
CA SER A 63 -0.26 -8.56 5.68
C SER A 63 0.73 -8.93 6.76
N ASP A 64 1.58 -7.99 7.15
CA ASP A 64 2.31 -8.08 8.40
C ASP A 64 1.37 -7.94 9.62
N ARG A 65 1.93 -7.97 10.83
CA ARG A 65 1.18 -7.88 12.09
C ARG A 65 1.02 -6.44 12.59
N ASN A 66 1.05 -5.44 11.70
CA ASN A 66 0.86 -4.06 12.10
C ASN A 66 -0.50 -3.88 12.83
N PRO A 67 -0.58 -3.09 13.93
CA PRO A 67 -1.82 -2.82 14.66
C PRO A 67 -3.02 -2.44 13.78
N GLN A 68 -2.77 -1.75 12.67
CA GLN A 68 -3.82 -1.35 11.73
C GLN A 68 -4.50 -2.57 11.08
N PHE A 69 -3.73 -3.60 10.70
CA PHE A 69 -4.26 -4.83 10.10
C PHE A 69 -4.81 -5.82 11.13
N THR A 70 -4.30 -5.77 12.36
CA THR A 70 -4.77 -6.64 13.46
C THR A 70 -5.96 -6.05 14.21
N SER A 71 -6.47 -4.89 13.81
CA SER A 71 -7.65 -4.28 14.40
C SER A 71 -8.89 -5.17 14.23
N GLU A 72 -9.72 -5.26 15.27
CA GLU A 72 -10.97 -6.04 15.23
C GLU A 72 -11.87 -5.60 14.08
N LEU A 73 -11.86 -4.30 13.76
CA LEU A 73 -12.63 -3.75 12.65
C LEU A 73 -12.20 -4.38 11.32
N LEU A 74 -10.91 -4.39 11.00
CA LEU A 74 -10.45 -4.92 9.73
C LEU A 74 -10.65 -6.43 9.65
N ILE A 75 -10.45 -7.16 10.76
CA ILE A 75 -10.71 -8.59 10.84
C ILE A 75 -12.19 -8.89 10.59
N ASN A 76 -13.10 -8.22 11.30
CA ASN A 76 -14.54 -8.44 11.16
C ASN A 76 -15.04 -8.06 9.76
N LEU A 77 -14.53 -6.97 9.21
CA LEU A 77 -14.93 -6.51 7.88
C LEU A 77 -14.47 -7.50 6.80
N ASN A 78 -13.25 -8.02 6.87
CA ASN A 78 -12.79 -9.09 5.98
C ASN A 78 -13.66 -10.35 6.09
N ASN A 79 -14.00 -10.78 7.31
CA ASN A 79 -14.88 -11.93 7.54
C ASN A 79 -16.28 -11.72 6.93
N MET A 80 -16.86 -10.52 7.04
CA MET A 80 -18.17 -10.20 6.47
C MET A 80 -18.19 -10.34 4.94
N PHE A 81 -17.09 -9.98 4.27
CA PHE A 81 -16.97 -10.09 2.82
C PHE A 81 -16.41 -11.44 2.35
N GLY A 82 -16.21 -12.40 3.26
CA GLY A 82 -15.65 -13.72 2.93
C GLY A 82 -14.17 -13.69 2.53
N THR A 83 -13.48 -12.59 2.81
CA THR A 83 -12.04 -12.44 2.58
C THR A 83 -11.27 -12.97 3.78
N LYS A 84 -10.34 -13.89 3.54
CA LYS A 84 -9.45 -14.37 4.59
C LYS A 84 -8.33 -13.36 4.82
N LEU A 85 -8.20 -12.83 6.04
CA LEU A 85 -7.01 -12.06 6.43
C LEU A 85 -5.98 -12.99 7.06
N SER A 86 -4.82 -13.12 6.41
CA SER A 86 -3.70 -13.94 6.86
C SER A 86 -2.53 -13.06 7.23
N PHE A 87 -1.96 -13.27 8.42
CA PHE A 87 -0.77 -12.56 8.84
C PHE A 87 0.47 -13.35 8.44
N SER A 88 1.41 -12.70 7.75
CA SER A 88 2.71 -13.28 7.47
C SER A 88 3.40 -13.64 8.79
N LYS A 89 3.89 -14.87 8.89
CA LYS A 89 4.97 -15.19 9.83
C LYS A 89 6.25 -14.76 9.15
N ALA A 90 7.24 -14.28 9.92
CA ALA A 90 8.57 -14.03 9.37
C ALA A 90 8.99 -15.25 8.52
N TYR A 91 9.17 -15.01 7.21
CA TYR A 91 9.71 -15.92 6.20
C TYR A 91 9.00 -17.27 5.99
N HIS A 92 8.20 -17.43 4.92
CA HIS A 92 7.97 -18.72 4.24
C HIS A 92 8.00 -18.57 2.70
N PRO A 93 9.20 -18.44 2.10
CA PRO A 93 9.35 -18.25 0.66
C PRO A 93 9.27 -19.58 -0.08
N GLN A 94 8.11 -19.89 -0.68
CA GLN A 94 8.05 -20.88 -1.76
C GLN A 94 7.34 -20.36 -3.02
N THR A 95 6.45 -19.38 -2.90
CA THR A 95 5.80 -18.69 -4.03
C THR A 95 5.61 -17.18 -3.80
N ASP A 96 5.76 -16.71 -2.57
CA ASP A 96 5.56 -15.30 -2.19
C ASP A 96 6.79 -14.42 -2.34
N GLY A 97 7.97 -15.00 -2.56
CA GLY A 97 9.21 -14.22 -2.70
C GLY A 97 9.22 -13.21 -3.84
N LEU A 98 8.44 -13.42 -4.92
CA LEU A 98 8.32 -12.42 -5.99
C LEU A 98 7.47 -11.23 -5.57
N VAL A 99 6.34 -11.48 -4.91
CA VAL A 99 5.44 -10.42 -4.41
C VAL A 99 6.13 -9.65 -3.28
N GLU A 100 6.80 -10.36 -2.38
CA GLU A 100 7.61 -9.76 -1.31
C GLU A 100 8.72 -8.87 -1.87
N ARG A 101 9.48 -9.35 -2.87
CA ARG A 101 10.51 -8.52 -3.54
C ARG A 101 9.91 -7.31 -4.25
N MET A 102 8.75 -7.46 -4.88
CA MET A 102 8.09 -6.34 -5.56
C MET A 102 7.64 -5.28 -4.56
N ILE A 103 7.06 -5.69 -3.43
CA ILE A 103 6.72 -4.78 -2.32
C ILE A 103 7.99 -4.07 -1.83
N GLN A 104 9.08 -4.80 -1.55
CA GLN A 104 10.35 -4.21 -1.11
C GLN A 104 10.92 -3.20 -2.11
N ASN A 105 10.90 -3.53 -3.40
CA ASN A 105 11.37 -2.62 -4.45
C ASN A 105 10.52 -1.33 -4.49
N LEU A 106 9.19 -1.46 -4.41
CA LEU A 106 8.28 -0.30 -4.40
C LEU A 106 8.51 0.59 -3.17
N GLU A 107 8.71 -0.01 -2.00
CA GLU A 107 9.06 0.71 -0.78
C GLU A 107 10.37 1.48 -0.95
N GLU A 108 11.42 0.81 -1.44
CA GLU A 108 12.73 1.41 -1.68
C GLU A 108 12.66 2.56 -2.69
N MET A 109 11.85 2.43 -3.75
CA MET A 109 11.63 3.49 -4.73
C MET A 109 11.03 4.75 -4.09
N ILE A 110 9.99 4.59 -3.25
CA ILE A 110 9.35 5.73 -2.56
C ILE A 110 10.32 6.38 -1.57
N ILE A 111 11.01 5.57 -0.76
CA ILE A 111 11.96 6.06 0.25
C ILE A 111 13.11 6.79 -0.44
N THR A 112 13.70 6.21 -1.48
CA THR A 112 14.80 6.80 -2.25
C THR A 112 14.37 8.11 -2.90
N PHE A 113 13.18 8.16 -3.50
CA PHE A 113 12.65 9.39 -4.09
C PHE A 113 12.58 10.52 -3.06
N CYS A 114 12.03 10.23 -1.87
CA CYS A 114 11.91 11.20 -0.79
C CYS A 114 13.28 11.60 -0.21
N ALA A 115 14.17 10.63 0.02
CA ALA A 115 15.46 10.85 0.68
C ALA A 115 16.43 11.68 -0.17
N TYR A 116 16.43 11.49 -1.49
CA TYR A 116 17.32 12.20 -2.41
C TYR A 116 16.67 13.44 -3.05
N GLY A 117 15.41 13.75 -2.72
CA GLY A 117 14.68 14.87 -3.32
C GLY A 117 14.60 14.73 -4.83
N LEU A 118 14.38 13.51 -5.33
CA LEU A 118 14.24 13.26 -6.76
C LEU A 118 13.02 14.01 -7.31
N GLY A 119 13.06 14.35 -8.59
CA GLY A 119 11.97 15.02 -9.28
C GLY A 119 11.36 14.12 -10.34
N VAL A 120 10.03 14.05 -10.41
CA VAL A 120 9.29 13.40 -11.50
C VAL A 120 8.67 14.45 -12.38
N LYS A 121 8.63 14.18 -13.68
CA LYS A 121 7.98 15.06 -14.64
C LYS A 121 6.49 14.74 -14.70
N ASP A 122 5.64 15.70 -14.38
CA ASP A 122 4.20 15.64 -14.55
C ASP A 122 3.75 16.55 -15.71
N SER A 123 2.43 16.74 -15.85
CA SER A 123 1.87 17.63 -16.88
C SER A 123 2.18 19.11 -16.69
N TYR A 124 2.70 19.51 -15.52
CA TYR A 124 2.96 20.90 -15.11
C TYR A 124 4.45 21.22 -14.95
N GLY A 125 5.34 20.23 -14.89
CA GLY A 125 6.78 20.44 -14.76
C GLY A 125 7.46 19.29 -14.00
N PHE A 126 8.53 19.62 -13.27
CA PHE A 126 9.13 18.70 -12.30
C PHE A 126 8.48 18.90 -10.94
N THR A 127 8.12 17.81 -10.29
CA THR A 127 7.55 17.77 -8.94
C THR A 127 8.36 16.82 -8.05
N HIS A 128 8.47 17.18 -6.77
CA HIS A 128 9.08 16.36 -5.71
C HIS A 128 8.02 15.69 -4.83
N ASP A 129 6.74 15.81 -5.20
CA ASP A 129 5.61 15.19 -4.51
C ASP A 129 5.59 13.68 -4.83
N TRP A 130 5.90 12.85 -3.84
CA TRP A 130 5.92 11.40 -4.01
C TRP A 130 4.52 10.81 -4.31
N CYS A 131 3.42 11.50 -3.99
CA CYS A 131 2.08 11.05 -4.38
C CYS A 131 1.91 11.04 -5.91
N THR A 132 2.66 11.88 -6.63
CA THR A 132 2.61 11.94 -8.10
C THR A 132 3.31 10.76 -8.78
N LEU A 133 4.18 10.03 -8.06
CA LEU A 133 4.78 8.80 -8.54
C LEU A 133 3.78 7.65 -8.66
N ILE A 134 2.75 7.64 -7.81
CA ILE A 134 1.92 6.46 -7.59
C ILE A 134 1.27 5.96 -8.88
N PRO A 135 0.63 6.81 -9.71
CA PRO A 135 0.08 6.34 -10.97
C PRO A 135 1.12 5.70 -11.88
N SER A 136 2.38 6.16 -11.86
CA SER A 136 3.46 5.55 -12.65
C SER A 136 3.89 4.19 -12.10
N LEU A 137 3.93 4.04 -10.77
CA LEU A 137 4.27 2.77 -10.11
C LEU A 137 3.16 1.72 -10.23
N GLU A 138 1.91 2.12 -10.40
CA GLU A 138 0.76 1.21 -10.60
C GLU A 138 0.62 0.72 -12.05
N LEU A 139 1.36 1.28 -13.01
CA LEU A 139 1.29 0.96 -14.44
C LEU A 139 2.42 0.04 -14.95
N GLU A 140 3.39 -0.32 -14.08
CA GLU A 140 4.46 -1.29 -14.38
C GLU A 140 3.99 -2.75 -14.25
#